data_AF-A0A842SJH3-F1
#
_entry.id   AF-A0A842SJH3-F1
#
_cell.length_a   1.000
_cell.length_b   1.000
_cell.length_c   1.000
_cell.angle_alpha   90.00
_cell.angle_beta   90.00
_cell.angle_gamma   90.00
#
_symmetry.space_group_name_H-M   'P 1'
#
loop_
_entity.id
_entity.type
_entity.pdbx_description
1 polymer ?
#
loop_
_entity_poly.entity_id
_entity_poly.type
_entity_poly.pdbx_seq_one_letter_code
_entity_poly.pdbx_strand_id
1 'polypeptide(L)' 'MFWLNADKATNIYKLHEESCVYAVPKETEYKGIEEMRRDGGWFKFETYDEAYRYYRRTRPNAIWQPCRVCNPKK' A
#
# COMPACT_ATOMS: atom_id res chain seq x y z
N MET A 1 -1.41 -7.48 10.68
CA MET A 1 -0.59 -6.45 10.00
C MET A 1 -0.96 -6.37 8.53
N PHE A 2 -0.72 -5.21 7.93
CA PHE A 2 -1.09 -4.90 6.56
C PHE A 2 0.10 -4.32 5.79
N TRP A 3 0.15 -4.60 4.49
CA TRP A 3 1.07 -3.98 3.54
C TRP A 3 0.28 -3.12 2.55
N LEU A 4 0.62 -1.84 2.49
CA LEU A 4 0.09 -0.90 1.53
C LEU A 4 1.10 -0.70 0.40
N ASN A 5 0.76 -1.14 -0.80
CA ASN A 5 1.48 -0.82 -2.01
C ASN A 5 0.99 0.53 -2.54
N ALA A 6 1.78 1.58 -2.37
CA ALA A 6 1.56 2.85 -3.05
C ALA A 6 2.27 2.81 -4.42
N ASP A 7 1.49 2.87 -5.50
CA ASP A 7 1.98 2.83 -6.87
C ASP A 7 1.69 4.16 -7.57
N LYS A 8 2.74 4.91 -7.92
CA LYS A 8 2.59 6.24 -8.52
C LYS A 8 2.25 6.19 -10.01
N ALA A 9 2.70 5.16 -10.72
CA ALA A 9 2.47 5.03 -12.16
C ALA A 9 0.99 4.75 -12.46
N THR A 10 0.36 3.91 -11.66
CA THR A 10 -1.08 3.60 -11.74
C THR A 10 -1.94 4.50 -10.86
N ASN A 11 -1.32 5.25 -9.95
CA ASN A 11 -1.99 6.09 -8.95
C ASN A 11 -2.94 5.28 -8.04
N ILE A 12 -2.59 4.01 -7.79
CA ILE A 12 -3.37 3.07 -6.97
C ILE A 12 -2.63 2.82 -5.66
N TYR A 13 -3.40 2.81 -4.57
CA TYR A 13 -2.97 2.43 -3.23
C TYR A 13 -3.65 1.11 -2.90
N LYS A 14 -2.90 0.01 -3.01
CA LYS A 14 -3.41 -1.34 -2.86
C LYS A 14 -3.04 -1.92 -1.51
N LEU A 15 -4.05 -2.10 -0.65
CA LEU A 15 -3.86 -2.67 0.68
C LEU A 15 -3.98 -4.20 0.63
N HIS A 16 -3.06 -4.87 1.31
CA HIS A 16 -3.04 -6.31 1.52
C HIS A 16 -2.92 -6.63 3.01
N GLU A 17 -3.42 -7.78 3.43
CA GLU A 17 -2.96 -8.43 4.66
C GLU A 17 -1.54 -8.96 4.45
N GLU A 18 -0.75 -9.04 5.53
CA GLU A 18 0.62 -9.55 5.47
C GLU A 18 0.70 -11.00 4.95
N SER A 19 -0.29 -11.83 5.23
CA SER A 19 -0.40 -13.22 4.76
C SER A 19 -0.74 -13.35 3.27
N CYS A 20 -1.03 -12.25 2.57
CA CYS A 20 -1.45 -12.30 1.18
C CYS A 20 -0.29 -12.66 0.25
N VAL A 21 -0.49 -13.62 -0.65
CA VAL A 21 0.52 -14.01 -1.66
C VAL A 21 0.95 -12.87 -2.60
N TYR A 22 0.15 -11.80 -2.67
CA TYR A 22 0.45 -10.60 -3.46
C TYR A 22 1.08 -9.48 -2.62
N ALA A 23 1.18 -9.63 -1.31
CA ALA A 23 1.94 -8.75 -0.43
C ALA A 23 3.43 -9.11 -0.51
N VAL A 24 4.08 -8.68 -1.59
CA VAL A 24 5.50 -8.98 -1.84
C VAL A 24 6.31 -7.68 -1.77
N PRO A 25 6.47 -7.07 -0.59
CA PRO A 25 7.26 -5.86 -0.44
C PRO A 25 8.71 -6.16 -0.84
N LYS A 26 9.20 -5.42 -1.82
CA LYS A 26 10.57 -5.55 -2.32
C LYS A 26 11.12 -4.15 -2.58
N GLU A 27 12.27 -3.89 -1.99
CA GLU A 27 13.01 -2.68 -2.26
C GLU A 27 13.61 -2.72 -3.67
N THR A 28 13.50 -1.61 -4.37
CA THR A 28 14.11 -1.35 -5.67
C THR A 28 14.70 0.05 -5.66
N GLU A 29 15.50 0.39 -6.66
CA GLU A 29 16.01 1.75 -6.85
C GLU A 29 14.89 2.81 -6.81
N TYR A 30 13.70 2.50 -7.33
CA TYR A 30 12.61 3.45 -7.52
C TYR A 30 11.38 3.24 -6.64
N LYS A 31 11.35 2.17 -5.84
CA LYS A 31 10.27 1.83 -4.92
C LYS A 31 10.85 1.36 -3.60
N GLY A 32 10.62 2.12 -2.52
CA GLY A 32 11.16 1.85 -1.19
C GLY A 32 10.26 0.94 -0.34
N ILE A 33 10.79 0.49 0.80
CA ILE A 33 10.04 -0.09 1.93
C ILE A 33 10.08 0.95 3.05
N GLU A 34 8.92 1.27 3.63
CA GLU A 34 8.70 2.39 4.56
C GLU A 34 9.11 3.78 4.02
N GLU A 35 9.37 3.89 2.71
CA GLU A 35 9.84 5.11 2.06
C GLU A 35 9.15 5.31 0.71
N MET A 36 8.77 6.54 0.42
CA MET A 36 8.20 6.93 -0.86
C MET A 36 9.30 7.35 -1.85
N ARG A 37 9.55 6.54 -2.89
CA ARG A 37 10.51 6.83 -3.96
C ARG A 37 9.83 7.25 -5.26
N ARG A 38 10.58 7.33 -6.37
CA ARG A 38 10.09 7.81 -7.69
C ARG A 38 8.79 7.12 -8.14
N ASP A 39 8.74 5.78 -8.04
CA ASP A 39 7.64 4.94 -8.56
C ASP A 39 6.66 4.53 -7.45
N GLY A 40 7.00 4.80 -6.18
CA GLY A 40 6.13 4.60 -5.04
C GLY A 40 6.83 3.99 -3.83
N GLY A 41 6.09 3.23 -3.02
CA GLY A 41 6.63 2.57 -1.84
C GLY A 41 5.70 1.49 -1.29
N TRP A 42 6.26 0.64 -0.45
CA TRP A 42 5.54 -0.31 0.40
C TRP A 42 5.56 0.19 1.84
N PHE A 43 4.41 0.17 2.52
CA PHE A 43 4.27 0.66 3.89
C PHE A 43 3.52 -0.35 4.74
N LYS A 44 4.02 -0.63 5.94
CA LYS A 44 3.44 -1.56 6.90
C LYS A 44 2.56 -0.80 7.88
N PHE A 45 1.40 -1.36 8.20
CA PHE A 45 0.47 -0.81 9.17
C PHE A 45 -0.08 -1.91 10.08
N GLU A 46 -0.40 -1.57 11.33
CA GLU A 46 -1.01 -2.54 12.25
C GLU A 46 -2.49 -2.71 11.96
N THR A 47 -3.15 -1.62 11.55
CA THR A 47 -4.59 -1.59 11.30
C THR A 47 -4.95 -1.10 9.90
N TYR A 48 -6.11 -1.52 9.41
CA TYR A 48 -6.71 -0.98 8.19
C TYR A 48 -6.87 0.55 8.26
N ASP A 49 -7.29 1.07 9.42
CA ASP A 49 -7.57 2.49 9.61
C ASP A 49 -6.30 3.35 9.55
N GLU A 50 -5.18 2.88 10.08
CA GLU A 50 -3.88 3.56 9.94
C GLU A 50 -3.46 3.67 8.48
N ALA A 51 -3.56 2.57 7.72
CA ALA A 51 -3.25 2.57 6.30
C ALA A 51 -4.17 3.53 5.51
N TYR A 52 -5.47 3.54 5.84
CA TYR A 52 -6.44 4.42 5.19
C TYR A 52 -6.20 5.91 5.51
N ARG A 53 -5.84 6.23 6.78
CA ARG A 53 -5.44 7.59 7.18
C ARG A 53 -4.17 8.04 6.44
N TYR A 54 -3.19 7.15 6.28
CA TYR A 54 -1.98 7.43 5.50
C TYR A 54 -2.31 7.75 4.03
N TYR A 55 -3.12 6.90 3.38
CA TYR A 55 -3.59 7.12 2.01
C TYR A 55 -4.25 8.51 1.85
N ARG A 56 -5.20 8.83 2.75
CA ARG A 56 -5.92 10.11 2.71
C ARG A 56 -5.03 11.34 2.82
N ARG A 57 -3.88 11.23 3.49
CA ARG A 57 -2.94 12.34 3.70
C ARG A 57 -1.95 12.50 2.54
N THR A 58 -1.68 11.45 1.79
CA THR A 58 -0.56 11.42 0.83
C THR A 58 -0.93 11.88 -0.56
N ARG A 59 -2.07 11.43 -1.13
CA ARG A 59 -2.47 11.82 -2.49
C ARG A 59 -4.00 11.93 -2.65
N PRO A 60 -4.54 13.16 -2.77
CA PRO A 60 -5.99 13.40 -2.89
C PRO A 60 -6.65 12.74 -4.10
N ASN A 61 -5.91 12.56 -5.20
CA ASN A 61 -6.42 12.02 -6.46
C ASN A 61 -6.10 10.53 -6.65
N ALA A 62 -5.48 9.86 -5.67
CA ALA A 62 -5.15 8.44 -5.78
C ALA A 62 -6.37 7.57 -5.53
N ILE A 63 -6.32 6.32 -6.02
CA ILE A 63 -7.41 5.36 -5.88
C ILE A 63 -7.08 4.42 -4.72
N TRP A 64 -7.92 4.40 -3.69
CA TRP A 64 -7.89 3.38 -2.64
C TRP A 64 -8.49 2.07 -3.16
N GLN A 65 -7.69 1.01 -3.23
CA GLN A 65 -8.12 -0.28 -3.77
C GLN A 65 -7.66 -1.44 -2.87
N PRO A 66 -8.42 -1.81 -1.84
CA PRO A 66 -8.15 -3.03 -1.07
C PRO A 66 -8.05 -4.27 -1.99
N CYS A 67 -7.12 -5.17 -1.66
CA CYS A 67 -6.95 -6.41 -2.39
C CYS A 67 -8.23 -7.25 -2.31
N ARG A 68 -8.75 -7.68 -3.46
CA ARG A 68 -9.95 -8.53 -3.53
C ARG A 68 -9.70 -9.97 -3.07
N VAL A 69 -8.43 -10.40 -3.06
CA VAL A 69 -8.06 -11.79 -2.72
C VAL A 69 -7.99 -11.97 -1.21
N CYS A 70 -7.22 -11.16 -0.48
CA CYS A 70 -7.18 -11.24 0.99
C CYS A 70 -8.30 -10.44 1.68
N ASN A 71 -8.92 -9.47 0.98
CA ASN A 71 -10.00 -8.64 1.49
C ASN A 71 -9.74 -8.06 2.90
N PRO A 72 -8.76 -7.14 3.04
CA PRO A 72 -8.21 -6.69 4.34
C PRO A 72 -9.17 -5.85 5.22
N LYS A 73 -10.44 -5.71 4.83
CA LYS A 73 -11.48 -4.98 5.58
C LYS A 73 -12.52 -5.93 6.20
N LYS A 74 -12.34 -7.24 6.05
CA LYS A 74 -13.28 -8.24 6.61
C LYS A 74 -13.11 -8.35 8.12
#